data_AF-A0A817LEI1-F1
#
_entry.id   AF-A0A817LEI1-F1
#
_cell.length_a   1.000
_cell.length_b   1.000
_cell.length_c   1.000
_cell.angle_alpha   90.00
_cell.angle_beta   90.00
_cell.angle_gamma   90.00
#
_symmetry.space_group_name_H-M   'P 1'
#
loop_
_entity.id
_entity.type
_entity.pdbx_description
1 polymer ?
#
loop_
_entity_poly.entity_id
_entity_poly.type
_entity_poly.pdbx_seq_one_letter_code
_entity_poly.pdbx_strand_id
1 'polypeptide(L)'
;MHLPPKDSQTFKKINTLCRTIFSNNHCIYAWGDIKQELAKFYKYNLFNKNDIDQIKPKNIQDEFKEWFHENYPSSPYVQIKANETYSLQMAIYLTFNQWLDKRMTLANWGCGIDLTLHTISIPRQFINIKKIIIEDEQEYRRLMTIYALNDCLAVTQLAQQTNSKKIINNHS
;
A
#
# COMPACT_ATOMS: atom_id res chain seq x y z
N MET A 1 7.10 14.54 8.22
CA MET A 1 7.69 13.28 8.74
C MET A 1 9.20 13.46 8.85
N HIS A 2 9.74 13.50 10.08
CA HIS A 2 11.19 13.56 10.30
C HIS A 2 11.71 12.15 10.52
N LEU A 3 12.52 11.64 9.59
CA LEU A 3 13.28 10.41 9.82
C LEU A 3 14.37 10.66 10.87
N PRO A 4 14.76 9.64 11.66
CA PRO A 4 15.88 9.76 12.58
C PRO A 4 17.18 10.16 11.83
N PRO A 5 18.16 10.78 12.52
CA PRO A 5 19.47 11.05 11.93
C PRO A 5 20.09 9.79 11.33
N LYS A 6 20.75 9.92 10.17
CA LYS A 6 21.28 8.78 9.39
C LYS A 6 22.23 7.89 10.20
N ASP A 7 22.96 8.52 11.11
CA ASP A 7 24.01 7.88 11.89
C ASP A 7 23.44 7.14 13.11
N SER A 8 22.17 7.40 13.44
CA SER A 8 21.47 6.81 14.57
C SER A 8 21.22 5.31 14.38
N GLN A 9 21.20 4.59 15.50
CA GLN A 9 20.86 3.15 15.49
C GLN A 9 19.43 2.90 14.99
N THR A 10 18.50 3.80 15.30
CA THR A 10 17.11 3.71 14.83
C THR A 10 17.04 3.78 13.31
N PHE A 11 17.76 4.72 12.68
CA PHE A 11 17.80 4.80 11.21
C PHE A 11 18.42 3.55 10.59
N LYS A 12 19.53 3.05 11.14
CA LYS A 12 20.17 1.80 10.67
C LYS A 12 19.22 0.61 10.73
N LYS A 13 18.41 0.48 11.78
CA LYS A 13 17.38 -0.56 11.92
C LYS A 13 16.27 -0.41 10.88
N ILE A 14 15.75 0.81 10.67
CA ILE A 14 14.74 1.09 9.63
C ILE A 14 15.28 0.70 8.25
N ASN A 15 16.51 1.12 7.94
CA ASN A 15 17.15 0.81 6.65
C ASN A 15 17.34 -0.71 6.48
N THR A 16 17.79 -1.40 7.52
CA THR A 16 17.91 -2.87 7.52
C THR A 16 16.57 -3.53 7.26
N LEU A 17 15.50 -3.09 7.92
CA LEU A 17 14.15 -3.62 7.70
C LEU A 17 13.69 -3.41 6.25
N CYS A 18 13.88 -2.21 5.69
CA CYS A 18 13.56 -1.92 4.30
C CYS A 18 14.30 -2.88 3.34
N ARG A 19 15.62 -3.06 3.52
CA ARG A 19 16.40 -3.98 2.68
C ARG A 19 15.98 -5.43 2.83
N THR A 20 15.59 -5.86 4.02
CA THR A 20 15.07 -7.22 4.24
C THR A 20 13.75 -7.42 3.50
N ILE A 21 12.79 -6.50 3.68
CA ILE A 21 11.47 -6.58 3.02
C ILE A 21 11.64 -6.56 1.50
N PHE A 22 12.40 -5.60 0.99
CA PHE A 22 12.60 -5.36 -0.44
C PHE A 22 13.79 -6.11 -1.04
N SER A 23 14.23 -7.20 -0.42
CA SER A 23 15.29 -8.05 -0.98
C SER A 23 14.82 -8.78 -2.24
N ASN A 24 15.76 -9.17 -3.09
CA ASN A 24 15.51 -9.93 -4.32
C ASN A 24 15.00 -11.36 -4.08
N ASN A 25 15.01 -11.83 -2.83
CA ASN A 25 14.53 -13.15 -2.41
C ASN A 25 13.01 -13.15 -2.14
N HIS A 26 12.36 -11.99 -2.15
CA HIS A 26 10.92 -11.87 -1.93
C HIS A 26 10.19 -11.50 -3.23
N CYS A 27 9.02 -12.11 -3.43
CA CYS A 27 8.07 -11.70 -4.45
C CYS A 27 7.12 -10.65 -3.85
N ILE A 28 7.17 -9.43 -4.35
CA ILE A 28 6.37 -8.32 -3.82
C ILE A 28 5.18 -8.08 -4.74
N TYR A 29 3.99 -8.22 -4.19
CA TYR A 29 2.75 -7.90 -4.88
C TYR A 29 2.36 -6.47 -4.56
N ALA A 30 2.17 -5.65 -5.59
CA ALA A 30 1.79 -4.25 -5.43
C ALA A 30 0.70 -3.87 -6.44
N TRP A 31 -0.12 -2.90 -6.07
CA TRP A 31 -1.04 -2.25 -7.00
C TRP A 31 -0.35 -1.03 -7.61
N GLY A 32 0.14 -1.17 -8.85
CA GLY A 32 0.91 -0.15 -9.56
C GLY A 32 2.44 -0.37 -9.48
N ASP A 33 3.19 0.62 -9.98
CA ASP A 33 4.65 0.56 -10.05
C ASP A 33 5.32 0.91 -8.72
N ILE A 34 5.65 -0.13 -7.94
CA ILE A 34 6.33 0.04 -6.65
C ILE A 34 7.74 0.63 -6.80
N LYS A 35 8.45 0.42 -7.93
CA LYS A 35 9.80 0.97 -8.12
C LYS A 35 9.73 2.49 -8.22
N GLN A 36 8.75 3.00 -8.95
CA GLN A 36 8.49 4.43 -9.04
C GLN A 36 8.11 5.05 -7.68
N GLU A 37 7.27 4.36 -6.89
CA GLU A 37 6.91 4.80 -5.55
C GLU A 37 8.11 4.84 -4.58
N LEU A 38 8.92 3.78 -4.57
CA LEU A 38 10.11 3.69 -3.71
C LEU A 38 11.21 4.69 -4.11
N ALA A 39 11.34 5.04 -5.39
CA ALA A 39 12.34 6.00 -5.87
C ALA A 39 12.17 7.39 -5.22
N LYS A 40 10.94 7.75 -4.81
CA LYS A 40 10.67 9.00 -4.07
C LYS A 40 11.41 9.09 -2.73
N PHE A 41 11.90 7.96 -2.22
CA PHE A 41 12.61 7.85 -0.95
C PHE A 41 14.14 7.86 -1.07
N TYR A 42 14.71 8.01 -2.27
CA TYR A 42 16.16 8.19 -2.47
C TYR A 42 16.72 9.35 -1.64
N LYS A 43 16.01 10.49 -1.63
CA LYS A 43 16.40 11.68 -0.85
C LYS A 43 16.53 11.41 0.65
N TYR A 44 15.88 10.36 1.15
CA TYR A 44 15.90 9.97 2.55
C TYR A 44 16.95 8.91 2.88
N ASN A 45 17.69 8.39 1.90
CA ASN A 45 18.68 7.31 2.07
C ASN A 45 18.08 6.00 2.64
N LEU A 46 16.77 5.82 2.44
CA LEU A 46 16.09 4.56 2.76
C LEU A 46 16.31 3.51 1.67
N PHE A 47 16.45 3.96 0.42
CA PHE A 47 16.75 3.13 -0.73
C PHE A 47 17.81 3.82 -1.58
N ASN A 48 18.58 3.03 -2.32
CA ASN A 48 19.39 3.50 -3.44
C ASN A 48 18.92 2.82 -4.75
N LYS A 49 19.47 3.25 -5.89
CA LYS A 49 19.09 2.73 -7.21
C LYS A 49 19.26 1.21 -7.31
N ASN A 50 20.39 0.68 -6.81
CA ASN A 50 20.65 -0.76 -6.83
C ASN A 50 19.65 -1.53 -5.96
N ASP A 51 19.26 -0.99 -4.79
CA ASP A 51 18.25 -1.60 -3.93
C ASP A 51 16.93 -1.77 -4.70
N ILE A 52 16.49 -0.74 -5.44
CA ILE A 52 15.21 -0.74 -6.16
C ILE A 52 15.26 -1.58 -7.45
N ASP A 53 16.35 -1.48 -8.21
CA ASP A 53 16.50 -2.19 -9.48
C ASP A 53 16.45 -3.71 -9.29
N GLN A 54 16.96 -4.21 -8.17
CA GLN A 54 16.97 -5.63 -7.81
C GLN A 54 15.61 -6.17 -7.34
N ILE A 55 14.65 -5.31 -7.00
CA ILE A 55 13.31 -5.73 -6.63
C ILE A 55 12.65 -6.39 -7.85
N LYS A 56 11.98 -7.52 -7.62
CA LYS A 56 11.16 -8.22 -8.61
C LYS A 56 9.68 -8.09 -8.25
N PRO A 57 9.06 -6.92 -8.46
CA PRO A 57 7.67 -6.74 -8.09
C PRO A 57 6.75 -7.37 -9.14
N LYS A 58 5.60 -7.84 -8.69
CA LYS A 58 4.45 -8.15 -9.53
C LYS A 58 3.45 -7.02 -9.42
N ASN A 59 3.21 -6.36 -10.56
CA ASN A 59 2.19 -5.33 -10.65
C ASN A 59 0.81 -5.98 -10.86
N ILE A 60 0.04 -6.08 -9.79
CA ILE A 60 -1.29 -6.70 -9.81
C ILE A 60 -2.30 -5.87 -10.60
N GLN A 61 -2.04 -4.58 -10.80
CA GLN A 61 -2.90 -3.73 -11.63
C GLN A 61 -2.85 -4.14 -13.11
N ASP A 62 -1.66 -4.48 -13.61
CA ASP A 62 -1.47 -4.96 -14.99
C ASP A 62 -2.05 -6.36 -15.15
N GLU A 63 -1.73 -7.27 -14.21
CA GLU A 63 -2.29 -8.63 -14.21
C GLU A 63 -3.83 -8.62 -14.15
N PHE A 64 -4.41 -7.72 -13.36
CA PHE A 64 -5.87 -7.56 -13.28
C PHE A 64 -6.45 -7.05 -14.59
N LYS A 65 -5.80 -6.07 -15.25
CA LYS A 65 -6.27 -5.51 -16.51
C LYS A 65 -6.35 -6.57 -17.60
N GLU A 66 -5.27 -7.35 -17.77
CA GLU A 66 -5.23 -8.49 -18.70
C GLU A 66 -6.33 -9.49 -18.37
N TRP A 67 -6.39 -9.95 -17.11
CA TRP A 67 -7.40 -10.90 -16.66
C TRP A 67 -8.83 -10.41 -16.90
N PHE A 68 -9.13 -9.15 -16.58
CA PHE A 68 -10.48 -8.61 -16.71
C PHE A 68 -10.90 -8.50 -18.18
N HIS A 69 -9.99 -8.10 -19.07
CA HIS A 69 -10.24 -7.99 -20.51
C HIS A 69 -10.53 -9.35 -21.15
N GLU A 70 -9.80 -10.39 -20.75
CA GLU A 70 -10.03 -11.76 -21.21
C GLU A 70 -11.38 -12.33 -20.72
N ASN A 71 -11.76 -12.03 -19.48
CA ASN A 71 -12.94 -12.63 -18.85
C ASN A 71 -14.24 -11.90 -19.14
N TYR A 72 -14.15 -10.59 -19.43
CA TYR A 72 -15.31 -9.73 -19.63
C TYR A 72 -15.14 -8.84 -20.86
N PRO A 73 -14.86 -9.38 -22.06
CA PRO A 73 -14.51 -8.59 -23.24
C PRO A 73 -15.61 -7.60 -23.67
N SER A 74 -16.87 -7.92 -23.36
CA SER A 74 -18.04 -7.06 -23.66
C SER A 74 -18.36 -6.05 -22.55
N SER A 75 -17.60 -6.02 -21.45
CA SER A 75 -17.86 -5.08 -20.36
C SER A 75 -17.59 -3.64 -20.81
N PRO A 76 -18.47 -2.67 -20.47
CA PRO A 76 -18.23 -1.27 -20.79
C PRO A 76 -16.95 -0.74 -20.14
N TYR A 77 -16.48 -1.40 -19.08
CA TYR A 77 -15.25 -1.07 -18.39
C TYR A 77 -13.99 -1.58 -19.08
N VAL A 78 -14.09 -2.38 -20.15
CA VAL A 78 -12.95 -2.74 -21.01
C VAL A 78 -12.52 -1.56 -21.89
N GLN A 79 -13.44 -0.61 -22.15
CA GLN A 79 -13.17 0.58 -22.97
C GLN A 79 -12.29 1.64 -22.28
N ILE A 80 -11.84 1.38 -21.05
CA ILE A 80 -10.78 2.17 -20.41
C ILE A 80 -9.60 2.19 -21.38
N LYS A 81 -9.13 3.39 -21.75
CA LYS A 81 -8.13 3.56 -22.81
C LYS A 81 -6.91 2.70 -22.50
N ALA A 82 -6.17 2.28 -23.54
CA ALA A 82 -4.95 1.48 -23.38
C ALA A 82 -3.98 2.05 -22.33
N ASN A 83 -3.96 3.38 -22.16
CA ASN A 83 -3.07 4.11 -21.25
C ASN A 83 -3.69 4.38 -19.86
N GLU A 84 -4.94 4.03 -19.64
CA GLU A 84 -5.62 4.22 -18.36
C GLU A 84 -5.51 2.96 -17.50
N THR A 85 -5.48 3.18 -16.18
CA THR A 85 -5.29 2.14 -15.17
C THR A 85 -6.53 2.03 -14.29
N TYR A 86 -6.96 0.83 -13.93
CA TYR A 86 -8.03 0.64 -12.96
C TYR A 86 -7.60 1.12 -11.58
N SER A 87 -8.45 1.85 -10.85
CA SER A 87 -8.19 2.03 -9.42
C SER A 87 -8.40 0.71 -8.68
N LEU A 88 -7.71 0.51 -7.55
CA LEU A 88 -7.86 -0.72 -6.73
C LEU A 88 -9.32 -0.96 -6.33
N GLN A 89 -10.03 0.11 -5.95
CA GLN A 89 -11.45 0.05 -5.59
C GLN A 89 -12.33 -0.39 -6.76
N MET A 90 -12.03 0.09 -7.97
CA MET A 90 -12.75 -0.34 -9.16
C MET A 90 -12.52 -1.84 -9.40
N ALA A 91 -11.28 -2.30 -9.29
CA ALA A 91 -10.95 -3.71 -9.49
C ALA A 91 -11.65 -4.61 -8.46
N ILE A 92 -11.67 -4.23 -7.18
CA ILE A 92 -12.39 -4.97 -6.14
C ILE A 92 -13.90 -4.98 -6.39
N TYR A 93 -14.48 -3.84 -6.77
CA TYR A 93 -15.90 -3.76 -7.10
C TYR A 93 -16.24 -4.68 -8.28
N LEU A 94 -15.47 -4.62 -9.37
CA LEU A 94 -15.71 -5.42 -10.57
C LEU A 94 -15.51 -6.93 -10.34
N THR A 95 -14.60 -7.31 -9.44
CA THR A 95 -14.26 -8.72 -9.20
C THR A 95 -15.15 -9.37 -8.16
N PHE A 96 -15.42 -8.64 -7.06
CA PHE A 96 -16.03 -9.22 -5.85
C PHE A 96 -17.34 -8.53 -5.46
N ASN A 97 -17.77 -7.48 -6.17
CA ASN A 97 -18.92 -6.64 -5.81
C ASN A 97 -18.79 -6.07 -4.38
N GLN A 98 -17.57 -5.73 -3.98
CA GLN A 98 -17.23 -5.18 -2.66
C GLN A 98 -16.80 -3.72 -2.76
N TRP A 99 -16.95 -3.00 -1.64
CA TRP A 99 -16.51 -1.61 -1.51
C TRP A 99 -15.28 -1.52 -0.61
N LEU A 100 -14.23 -0.85 -1.11
CA LEU A 100 -13.11 -0.45 -0.28
C LEU A 100 -13.39 0.91 0.37
N ASP A 101 -13.35 0.93 1.69
CA ASP A 101 -13.43 2.16 2.45
C ASP A 101 -12.16 3.00 2.27
N LYS A 102 -12.28 4.13 1.57
CA LYS A 102 -11.19 5.09 1.32
C LYS A 102 -11.31 6.39 2.11
N ARG A 103 -12.08 6.39 3.21
CA ARG A 103 -12.21 7.58 4.06
C ARG A 103 -10.87 8.05 4.62
N MET A 104 -9.90 7.13 4.73
CA MET A 104 -8.52 7.42 5.09
C MET A 104 -7.66 7.54 3.82
N THR A 105 -6.98 8.67 3.62
CA THR A 105 -6.13 8.92 2.43
C THR A 105 -4.73 9.39 2.83
N LEU A 106 -3.79 9.49 1.90
CA LEU A 106 -2.38 9.88 2.17
C LEU A 106 -2.20 11.19 2.96
N ALA A 107 -3.12 12.16 2.82
CA ALA A 107 -3.09 13.41 3.59
C ALA A 107 -3.17 13.18 5.11
N ASN A 108 -3.67 12.02 5.52
CA ASN A 108 -3.93 11.63 6.90
C ASN A 108 -2.72 10.96 7.58
N TRP A 109 -1.64 10.68 6.85
CA TRP A 109 -0.48 9.91 7.35
C TRP A 109 0.57 10.75 8.10
N GLY A 110 0.13 11.86 8.70
CA GLY A 110 1.00 12.73 9.50
C GLY A 110 1.44 12.11 10.84
N CYS A 111 0.72 11.10 11.32
CA CYS A 111 1.01 10.37 12.56
C CYS A 111 1.33 8.89 12.29
N GLY A 112 2.06 8.26 13.22
CA GLY A 112 2.27 6.81 13.18
C GLY A 112 0.96 6.06 13.49
N ILE A 113 0.76 4.91 12.87
CA ILE A 113 -0.47 4.10 13.07
C ILE A 113 -0.45 3.24 14.35
N ASP A 114 0.72 3.05 14.94
CA ASP A 114 0.88 2.24 16.14
C ASP A 114 0.30 2.98 17.37
N LEU A 115 -0.73 2.38 17.97
CA LEU A 115 -1.44 2.90 19.14
C LEU A 115 -0.61 2.79 20.43
N THR A 116 0.40 1.92 20.46
CA THR A 116 1.25 1.68 21.63
C THR A 116 2.40 2.69 21.74
N LEU A 117 2.75 3.33 20.62
CA LEU A 117 3.70 4.43 20.61
C LEU A 117 3.00 5.66 21.19
N HIS A 118 3.19 5.90 22.50
CA HIS A 118 2.71 7.08 23.26
C HIS A 118 3.27 8.41 22.72
N THR A 119 2.89 8.74 21.49
CA THR A 119 3.45 9.82 20.66
C THR A 119 2.47 10.97 20.47
N ILE A 120 1.30 10.90 21.11
CA ILE A 120 0.28 11.95 21.10
C ILE A 120 0.81 13.15 21.87
N SER A 121 1.20 14.20 21.15
CA SER A 121 1.60 15.47 21.74
C SER A 121 0.38 16.39 21.82
N ILE A 122 0.02 16.81 23.03
CA ILE A 122 -1.12 17.69 23.28
C ILE A 122 -0.60 19.09 23.56
N PRO A 123 -0.92 20.09 22.71
CA PRO A 123 -0.51 21.47 22.96
C PRO A 123 -1.08 21.98 24.29
N ARG A 124 -0.31 22.79 25.03
CA ARG A 124 -0.68 23.26 26.37
C ARG A 124 -2.05 23.96 26.40
N GLN A 125 -2.41 24.67 25.33
CA GLN A 125 -3.70 25.35 25.21
C GLN A 125 -4.92 24.40 25.15
N PHE A 126 -4.72 23.10 24.92
CA PHE A 126 -5.80 22.12 24.79
C PHE A 126 -5.85 21.09 25.94
N ILE A 127 -5.16 21.35 27.06
CA ILE A 127 -5.14 20.44 28.21
C ILE A 127 -6.56 20.15 28.72
N ASN A 128 -7.47 21.13 28.69
CA ASN A 128 -8.84 20.97 29.18
C ASN A 128 -9.67 19.98 28.35
N ILE A 129 -9.30 19.76 27.08
CA ILE A 129 -9.97 18.82 26.17
C ILE A 129 -9.08 17.61 25.84
N LYS A 130 -8.03 17.37 26.65
CA LYS A 130 -7.04 16.30 26.46
C LYS A 130 -7.68 14.95 26.20
N LYS A 131 -8.72 14.59 26.95
CA LYS A 131 -9.38 13.29 26.82
C LYS A 131 -10.00 13.11 25.42
N ILE A 132 -10.72 14.11 24.94
CA ILE A 132 -11.35 14.11 23.61
C ILE A 132 -10.30 13.99 22.52
N ILE A 133 -9.20 14.77 22.61
CA ILE A 133 -8.10 14.70 21.64
C ILE A 133 -7.48 13.30 21.58
N ILE A 134 -7.25 12.67 22.73
CA ILE A 134 -6.68 11.32 22.79
C ILE A 134 -7.65 10.32 22.16
N GLU A 135 -8.94 10.38 22.50
CA GLU A 135 -9.96 9.47 21.97
C GLU A 135 -10.09 9.60 20.44
N ASP A 136 -10.15 10.83 19.92
CA ASP A 136 -10.21 11.10 18.48
C ASP A 136 -8.97 10.59 17.74
N GLU A 137 -7.78 10.82 18.32
CA GLU A 137 -6.51 10.42 17.70
C GLU A 137 -6.31 8.90 17.71
N GLN A 138 -6.75 8.23 18.77
CA GLN A 138 -6.78 6.76 18.84
C GLN A 138 -7.73 6.16 17.80
N GLU A 139 -8.95 6.70 17.70
CA GLU A 139 -9.91 6.24 16.70
C GLU A 139 -9.39 6.47 15.27
N TYR A 140 -8.76 7.61 15.03
CA TYR A 140 -8.14 7.92 13.74
C TYR A 140 -7.03 6.94 13.36
N ARG A 141 -6.10 6.65 14.27
CA ARG A 141 -5.03 5.64 14.06
C ARG A 141 -5.61 4.24 13.84
N ARG A 142 -6.69 3.88 14.54
CA ARG A 142 -7.41 2.62 14.31
C ARG A 142 -7.98 2.54 12.90
N LEU A 143 -8.64 3.60 12.43
CA LEU A 143 -9.18 3.69 11.07
C LEU A 143 -8.07 3.64 10.01
N MET A 144 -6.92 4.30 10.24
CA MET A 144 -5.75 4.19 9.35
C MET A 144 -5.22 2.76 9.25
N THR A 145 -5.15 2.06 10.39
CA THR A 145 -4.71 0.66 10.44
C THR A 145 -5.64 -0.23 9.64
N ILE A 146 -6.96 -0.07 9.81
CA ILE A 146 -7.97 -0.82 9.04
C ILE A 146 -7.85 -0.52 7.55
N TYR A 147 -7.68 0.76 7.18
CA TYR A 147 -7.45 1.14 5.79
C TYR A 147 -6.23 0.45 5.19
N ALA A 148 -5.09 0.48 5.87
CA ALA A 148 -3.86 -0.16 5.40
C ALA A 148 -4.02 -1.69 5.26
N LEU A 149 -4.72 -2.32 6.21
CA LEU A 149 -5.04 -3.75 6.15
C LEU A 149 -5.95 -4.08 4.97
N ASN A 150 -7.00 -3.29 4.75
CA ASN A 150 -7.94 -3.48 3.64
C ASN A 150 -7.25 -3.35 2.28
N ASP A 151 -6.37 -2.36 2.10
CA ASP A 151 -5.58 -2.21 0.87
C ASP A 151 -4.68 -3.44 0.62
N CYS A 152 -3.99 -3.93 1.66
CA CYS A 152 -3.16 -5.14 1.55
C CYS A 152 -3.98 -6.39 1.22
N LEU A 153 -5.13 -6.57 1.88
CA LEU A 153 -6.03 -7.71 1.66
C LEU A 153 -6.63 -7.67 0.25
N ALA A 154 -7.03 -6.50 -0.23
CA ALA A 154 -7.55 -6.31 -1.58
C ALA A 154 -6.54 -6.72 -2.66
N VAL A 155 -5.29 -6.26 -2.54
CA VAL A 155 -4.22 -6.65 -3.48
C VAL A 155 -3.97 -8.15 -3.42
N THR A 156 -3.98 -8.73 -2.22
CA THR A 156 -3.80 -10.18 -2.04
C THR A 156 -4.92 -10.99 -2.69
N GLN A 157 -6.18 -10.59 -2.51
CA GLN A 157 -7.33 -11.26 -3.12
C GLN A 157 -7.29 -11.17 -4.65
N LEU A 158 -6.97 -10.00 -5.20
CA LEU A 158 -6.82 -9.84 -6.64
C LEU A 158 -5.66 -10.68 -7.18
N ALA A 159 -4.52 -10.69 -6.49
CA ALA A 159 -3.39 -11.54 -6.87
C ALA A 159 -3.78 -13.03 -6.89
N GLN A 160 -4.57 -13.50 -5.91
CA GLN A 160 -5.06 -14.88 -5.90
C GLN A 160 -6.00 -15.15 -7.08
N GLN A 161 -6.91 -14.22 -7.38
CA GLN A 161 -7.86 -14.34 -8.49
C GLN A 161 -7.16 -14.37 -9.85
N THR A 162 -6.18 -13.49 -10.09
CA THR A 162 -5.43 -13.44 -11.35
C THR A 162 -4.50 -14.65 -11.52
N ASN A 163 -3.85 -15.12 -10.43
CA ASN A 163 -2.95 -16.27 -10.50
C ASN A 163 -3.66 -17.63 -10.62
N SER A 164 -4.85 -17.80 -10.04
CA SER A 164 -5.58 -19.07 -10.08
C SER A 164 -5.91 -19.52 -11.52
N LYS A 165 -6.03 -18.59 -12.47
CA LYS A 165 -6.24 -18.92 -13.90
C LYS A 165 -4.97 -19.25 -14.67
N LYS A 166 -3.81 -18.67 -14.32
CA LYS A 166 -2.52 -19.03 -14.97
C LYS A 166 -2.19 -20.52 -14.78
N ILE A 167 -2.63 -21.12 -13.67
CA ILE A 167 -2.43 -22.55 -13.40
C ILE A 167 -3.35 -23.42 -14.26
N ILE A 168 -4.61 -23.00 -14.48
CA ILE A 168 -5.59 -23.77 -15.27
C ILE A 168 -5.22 -23.76 -16.77
N ASN A 169 -4.76 -22.63 -17.30
CA ASN A 169 -4.38 -22.50 -18.71
C ASN A 169 -3.04 -23.18 -19.08
N ASN A 170 -2.16 -23.49 -18.12
CA ASN A 170 -0.91 -24.21 -18.36
C ASN A 170 -1.05 -25.74 -18.37
N HIS A 171 -2.26 -26.24 -18.10
CA HIS A 171 -2.59 -27.67 -18.09
C HIS A 171 -3.63 -28.05 -19.15
N SER A 172 -3.91 -27.16 -20.12
CA SER A 172 -4.85 -27.36 -21.23
C SER A 172 -4.12 -27.42 -22.57
#